data_AF-A0A354YXU6-F1
#
_entry.id   AF-A0A354YXU6-F1
#
_cell.length_a   1.000
_cell.length_b   1.000
_cell.length_c   1.000
_cell.angle_alpha   90.00
_cell.angle_beta   90.00
_cell.angle_gamma   90.00
#
_symmetry.space_group_name_H-M   'P 1'
#
loop_
_entity.id
_entity.type
_entity.pdbx_description
1 polymer ?
#
loop_
_entity_poly.entity_id
_entity_poly.type
_entity_poly.pdbx_seq_one_letter_code
_entity_poly.pdbx_strand_id
1 'polypeptide(L)'
;GGEEEVMKKGGILQAGLKEVEVLCFPQDLPEYLSADISSLEIGDTLHVADLIVPAEVEILTEAEAVIASILAPSKATAGEEEGVEGAGEGEEAEEKPEQ
;
A
#
# COMPACT_ATOMS: atom_id res chain seq x y z
N GLY A 1 -5.59 1.58 17.17
CA GLY A 1 -5.11 1.31 15.80
C GLY A 1 -3.69 0.79 15.91
N GLY A 2 -3.32 -0.18 15.08
CA GLY A 2 -2.01 -0.83 15.15
C GLY A 2 -0.82 0.12 15.01
N GLU A 3 -1.03 1.29 14.39
CA GLU A 3 -0.03 2.38 14.26
C GLU A 3 0.56 2.80 15.62
N GLU A 4 -0.25 2.82 16.68
CA GLU A 4 0.20 3.22 18.01
C GLU A 4 1.13 2.17 18.63
N GLU A 5 0.91 0.87 18.35
CA GLU A 5 1.80 -0.20 18.83
C GLU A 5 3.15 -0.16 18.13
N VAL A 6 3.15 0.09 16.82
CA VAL A 6 4.39 0.26 16.04
C VAL A 6 5.20 1.43 16.59
N MET A 7 4.56 2.58 16.81
CA MET A 7 5.20 3.76 17.37
C MET A 7 5.71 3.54 18.80
N LYS A 8 4.96 2.81 19.64
CA LYS A 8 5.37 2.42 21.01
C LYS A 8 6.59 1.50 21.02
N LYS A 9 6.71 0.61 20.03
CA LYS A 9 7.91 -0.22 19.82
C LYS A 9 9.08 0.59 19.27
N GLY A 10 8.86 1.84 18.86
CA GLY A 10 9.85 2.73 18.24
C GLY A 10 9.94 2.53 16.72
N GLY A 11 9.10 1.70 16.12
CA GLY A 11 9.07 1.50 14.67
C GLY A 11 8.51 2.71 13.93
N ILE A 12 8.96 2.91 12.70
CA ILE A 12 8.46 3.92 11.79
C ILE A 12 7.73 3.20 10.65
N LEU A 13 6.44 3.51 10.46
CA LEU A 13 5.67 2.99 9.34
C LEU A 13 6.08 3.74 8.07
N GLN A 14 6.58 3.01 7.08
CA GLN A 14 6.88 3.50 5.75
C GLN A 14 5.82 2.98 4.78
N ALA A 15 5.11 3.89 4.10
CA ALA A 15 4.19 3.50 3.03
C ALA A 15 5.00 3.20 1.77
N GLY A 16 4.78 2.02 1.18
CA GLY A 16 5.39 1.62 -0.09
C GLY A 16 4.46 1.96 -1.25
N LEU A 17 3.52 1.06 -1.52
CA LEU A 17 2.47 1.26 -2.51
C LEU A 17 1.32 2.12 -1.97
N LYS A 18 0.94 3.19 -2.68
CA LYS A 18 -0.18 4.07 -2.29
C LYS A 18 -1.53 3.63 -2.85
N GLU A 19 -1.51 2.93 -3.98
CA GLU A 19 -2.69 2.61 -4.78
C GLU A 19 -2.59 1.16 -5.25
N VAL A 20 -3.70 0.42 -5.15
CA VAL A 20 -3.81 -0.97 -5.62
C VAL A 20 -4.93 -1.06 -6.65
N GLU A 21 -4.72 -1.86 -7.68
CA GLU A 21 -5.72 -2.16 -8.69
C GLU A 21 -6.59 -3.32 -8.21
N VAL A 22 -7.90 -3.13 -8.25
CA VAL A 22 -8.88 -4.14 -7.84
C VAL A 22 -9.96 -4.30 -8.90
N LEU A 23 -10.46 -5.53 -9.03
CA LEU A 23 -11.57 -5.91 -9.88
C LEU A 23 -12.75 -6.32 -8.99
N CYS A 24 -13.84 -5.58 -9.09
CA CYS A 24 -15.07 -5.88 -8.38
C CYS A 24 -16.28 -5.39 -9.17
N PHE A 25 -17.47 -5.84 -8.80
CA PHE A 25 -18.69 -5.24 -9.34
C PHE A 25 -18.85 -3.80 -8.79
N PRO A 26 -19.56 -2.92 -9.52
CA PRO A 26 -19.75 -1.53 -9.11
C PRO A 26 -20.54 -1.38 -7.79
N GLN A 27 -21.30 -2.41 -7.40
CA GLN A 27 -22.02 -2.43 -6.12
C GLN A 27 -21.13 -2.85 -4.93
N ASP A 28 -19.98 -3.46 -5.21
CA ASP A 28 -19.07 -4.08 -4.23
C ASP A 28 -17.76 -3.29 -4.05
N LEU A 29 -17.64 -2.13 -4.71
CA LEU A 29 -16.48 -1.26 -4.61
C LEU A 29 -16.32 -0.74 -3.17
N PRO A 30 -15.24 -1.12 -2.46
CA PRO A 30 -15.00 -0.64 -1.11
C PRO A 30 -14.51 0.81 -1.13
N GLU A 31 -14.94 1.63 -0.17
CA GLU A 31 -14.42 3.00 0.00
C GLU A 31 -12.98 3.03 0.54
N TYR A 32 -12.58 1.98 1.28
CA TYR A 32 -11.23 1.82 1.83
C TYR A 32 -10.91 0.34 2.08
N LEU A 33 -9.62 0.01 2.00
CA LEU A 33 -9.09 -1.28 2.40
C LEU A 33 -8.41 -1.15 3.76
N SER A 34 -8.60 -2.15 4.63
CA SER A 34 -7.97 -2.18 5.96
C SER A 34 -6.89 -3.24 6.01
N ALA A 35 -5.82 -2.94 6.76
CA ALA A 35 -4.75 -3.87 7.06
C ALA A 35 -4.53 -3.96 8.58
N ASP A 36 -4.21 -5.15 9.09
CA ASP A 36 -3.76 -5.30 10.48
C ASP A 36 -2.24 -5.21 10.54
N ILE A 37 -1.74 -4.21 11.26
CA ILE A 37 -0.29 -4.04 11.52
C ILE A 37 0.07 -4.29 12.99
N SER A 38 -0.90 -4.72 13.81
CA SER A 38 -0.73 -4.88 15.26
C SER A 38 0.25 -6.00 15.60
N SER A 39 0.25 -7.05 14.78
CA SER A 39 1.12 -8.23 14.95
C SER A 39 2.52 -8.06 14.36
N LEU A 40 2.78 -6.96 13.64
CA LEU A 40 4.05 -6.77 12.95
C LEU A 40 5.17 -6.29 13.89
N GLU A 41 6.41 -6.62 13.49
CA GLU A 41 7.63 -6.26 14.20
C GLU A 41 8.49 -5.28 13.37
N ILE A 42 9.50 -4.70 14.01
CA ILE A 42 10.45 -3.82 13.33
C ILE A 42 11.28 -4.64 12.35
N GLY A 43 11.29 -4.22 11.08
CA GLY A 43 11.90 -4.93 9.96
C GLY A 43 10.90 -5.75 9.15
N ASP A 44 9.65 -5.85 9.60
CA ASP A 44 8.61 -6.61 8.91
C ASP A 44 7.93 -5.78 7.81
N THR A 45 7.34 -6.48 6.84
CA THR A 45 6.76 -5.89 5.63
C THR A 45 5.37 -6.43 5.37
N LEU A 46 4.43 -5.52 5.15
CA LEU A 46 3.06 -5.81 4.80
C LEU A 46 2.93 -5.88 3.27
N HIS A 47 2.39 -7.01 2.79
CA HIS A 47 2.16 -7.25 1.38
C HIS A 47 0.69 -7.08 1.01
N VAL A 48 0.42 -6.91 -0.29
CA VAL A 48 -0.94 -6.86 -0.84
C VAL A 48 -1.78 -8.07 -0.40
N ALA A 49 -1.18 -9.25 -0.32
CA ALA A 49 -1.87 -10.46 0.13
C ALA A 49 -2.41 -10.41 1.57
N ASP A 50 -1.89 -9.51 2.41
CA ASP A 50 -2.29 -9.36 3.82
C ASP A 50 -3.45 -8.36 3.99
N LEU A 51 -3.87 -7.69 2.89
CA LEU A 51 -5.01 -6.79 2.92
C LEU A 51 -6.30 -7.54 3.22
N ILE A 52 -7.11 -6.96 4.10
CA ILE A 52 -8.45 -7.46 4.39
C ILE A 52 -9.37 -6.96 3.27
N VAL A 53 -9.59 -7.82 2.28
CA VAL A 53 -10.52 -7.59 1.17
C VAL A 53 -11.79 -8.44 1.31
N PRO A 54 -12.97 -7.92 0.94
CA PRO A 54 -14.19 -8.70 0.87
C PRO A 54 -14.10 -9.75 -0.26
N ALA A 55 -14.84 -10.84 -0.13
CA ALA A 55 -14.76 -11.99 -1.06
C ALA A 55 -15.16 -11.68 -2.51
N GLU A 56 -15.85 -10.56 -2.73
CA GLU A 56 -16.33 -10.09 -4.05
C GLU A 56 -15.35 -9.12 -4.73
N VAL A 57 -14.20 -8.83 -4.10
CA VAL A 57 -13.14 -7.97 -4.64
C VAL A 57 -11.90 -8.82 -4.91
N GLU A 58 -11.44 -8.81 -6.17
CA GLU A 58 -10.21 -9.47 -6.61
C GLU A 58 -9.10 -8.42 -6.76
N ILE A 59 -7.93 -8.65 -6.16
CA ILE A 59 -6.80 -7.73 -6.31
C ILE A 59 -6.02 -8.11 -7.57
N LEU A 60 -5.85 -7.15 -8.49
CA LEU A 60 -5.08 -7.33 -9.72
C LEU A 60 -3.58 -7.04 -9.52
N THR A 61 -3.26 -6.20 -8.54
CA THR A 61 -1.87 -5.94 -8.14
C THR A 61 -1.18 -7.21 -7.62
N GLU A 62 0.13 -7.31 -7.85
CA GLU A 62 0.93 -8.46 -7.42
C GLU A 62 0.83 -8.71 -5.91
N ALA A 63 0.51 -9.94 -5.52
CA ALA A 63 0.28 -10.32 -4.13
C ALA A 63 1.51 -10.13 -3.22
N GLU A 64 2.73 -10.20 -3.81
CA GLU A 64 4.01 -9.98 -3.13
C GLU A 64 4.41 -8.50 -3.07
N ALA A 65 3.64 -7.59 -3.70
CA ALA A 65 3.95 -6.18 -3.69
C ALA A 65 3.84 -5.61 -2.26
N VAL A 66 4.78 -4.74 -1.93
CA VAL A 66 4.91 -4.13 -0.60
C VAL A 66 4.04 -2.89 -0.48
N ILE A 67 3.03 -2.96 0.38
CA ILE A 67 2.13 -1.82 0.66
C ILE A 67 2.63 -0.96 1.82
N ALA A 68 3.26 -1.57 2.82
CA ALA A 68 3.86 -0.85 3.93
C ALA A 68 4.98 -1.67 4.59
N SER A 69 5.93 -1.00 5.24
CA SER A 69 7.01 -1.67 5.99
C SER A 69 7.25 -0.96 7.32
N ILE A 70 7.70 -1.70 8.32
CA ILE A 70 8.07 -1.13 9.63
C ILE A 70 9.59 -1.02 9.70
N LEU A 71 10.11 0.20 9.71
CA LEU A 71 11.54 0.45 9.82
C LEU A 71 11.97 0.70 11.27
N ALA A 72 13.22 0.35 11.57
CA ALA A 72 13.83 0.69 12.85
C ALA A 72 14.13 2.20 12.93
N PRO A 73 13.98 2.83 14.11
CA PRO A 73 14.30 4.24 14.27
C PRO A 73 15.83 4.40 14.21
N SER A 74 16.34 4.86 13.07
CA SER A 74 17.77 5.14 12.94
C SER A 74 18.11 6.37 13.79
N LYS A 75 19.05 6.22 14.75
CA LYS A 75 19.65 7.37 15.43
C LYS A 75 20.48 8.17 14.43
N ALA A 76 19.86 9.19 13.83
CA ALA A 76 20.49 10.28 13.10
C ALA A 76 21.55 9.87 12.05
N THR A 77 21.12 9.81 10.79
CA THR A 77 21.70 10.71 9.80
C THR A 77 20.60 11.14 8.84
N ALA A 78 20.54 12.44 8.55
CA ALA A 78 19.71 12.97 7.50
C ALA A 78 20.22 12.43 6.16
N GLY A 79 19.32 11.91 5.32
CA GLY A 79 19.59 11.53 3.94
C GLY A 79 19.54 10.03 3.71
N GLU A 80 18.35 9.54 3.37
CA GLU A 80 18.08 8.47 2.40
C GLU A 80 16.57 8.21 2.43
N GLU A 81 15.82 9.11 1.78
CA GLU A 81 14.51 8.78 1.23
C GLU A 81 14.79 8.32 -0.21
N GLU A 82 15.25 7.07 -0.35
CA GLU A 82 15.47 6.42 -1.64
C GLU A 82 14.42 5.31 -1.81
N GLY A 83 13.62 5.42 -2.89
CA GLY A 83 12.62 4.45 -3.34
C GLY A 83 11.26 4.60 -2.65
N VAL A 84 10.14 4.80 -3.33
CA VAL A 84 9.75 4.25 -4.63
C VAL A 84 8.92 5.29 -5.40
N GLU A 85 9.42 5.66 -6.57
CA GLU A 85 8.67 6.29 -7.64
C GLU A 85 7.65 5.28 -8.20
N GLY A 86 6.45 5.30 -7.64
CA GLY A 86 5.26 4.69 -8.25
C GLY A 86 4.40 5.78 -8.87
N ALA A 87 4.91 6.45 -9.90
CA ALA A 87 4.09 7.28 -10.77
C ALA A 87 3.32 6.35 -11.71
N GLY A 88 2.17 5.85 -11.23
CA GLY A 88 1.11 5.35 -12.09
C GLY A 88 0.50 6.56 -12.80
N GLU A 89 0.92 6.81 -14.04
CA GLU A 89 0.32 7.84 -14.88
C GLU A 89 -0.72 7.16 -15.79
N GLY A 90 -2.00 7.38 -15.44
CA GLY A 90 -3.01 7.85 -16.39
C GLY A 90 -3.57 6.86 -17.43
N GLU A 91 -4.72 6.30 -17.08
CA GLU A 91 -6.00 6.22 -17.81
C GLU A 91 -6.08 6.69 -19.30
N GLU A 92 -6.86 5.90 -20.05
CA GLU A 92 -7.35 6.03 -21.42
C GLU A 92 -7.86 7.43 -21.86
N ALA A 93 -7.70 7.73 -23.16
CA ALA A 93 -8.74 8.37 -23.97
C ALA A 93 -8.47 8.19 -25.48
N GLU A 94 -9.40 7.51 -26.16
CA GLU A 94 -9.68 7.66 -27.59
C GLU A 94 -10.03 9.14 -27.92
N GLU A 95 -9.68 9.63 -29.11
CA GLU A 95 -10.63 10.19 -30.10
C GLU A 95 -9.92 10.72 -31.38
N LYS A 96 -10.51 10.39 -32.53
CA LYS A 96 -10.26 10.98 -33.87
C LYS A 96 -10.61 12.48 -33.89
N PRO A 97 -10.01 13.29 -34.79
CA PRO A 97 -10.62 13.63 -36.09
C PRO A 97 -9.55 13.73 -37.22
N GLU A 98 -9.76 13.37 -38.49
CA GLU A 98 -10.61 13.98 -39.53
C GLU A 98 -10.42 15.49 -39.70
N GLN A 99 -9.42 15.89 -40.51
CA GLN A 99 -9.53 16.91 -41.56
C GLN A 99 -8.32 16.87 -42.51
#